data_AF-A0A800A800-F1
#
_entry.id   AF-A0A800A800-F1
#
_cell.length_a   1.000
_cell.length_b   1.000
_cell.length_c   1.000
_cell.angle_alpha   90.00
_cell.angle_beta   90.00
_cell.angle_gamma   90.00
#
_symmetry.space_group_name_H-M   'P 1'
#
loop_
_entity.id
_entity.type
_entity.pdbx_description
1 polymer ?
#
loop_
_entity_poly.entity_id
_entity_poly.type
_entity_poly.pdbx_seq_one_letter_code
_entity_poly.pdbx_strand_id
1 'polypeptide(L)'
;MPRRGSTEPVERPPHRSSPRLWSRPSTGLGWPPMVSIGRSVADLASLVGGEVLGSGRTLVSGITHDSRQAGPGVLFVAIEGATADGHSFVPDAVAAGSPAVCVEHPTDSGVVEILVANTRASLGPLAAAVYDYPSRTMDIVGV
;
A
#
# COMPACT_ATOMS: atom_id res chain seq x y z
N MET A 1 49.31 20.55 -44.63
CA MET A 1 48.18 20.79 -43.72
C MET A 1 47.04 19.82 -44.04
N PRO A 2 46.76 18.79 -43.22
CA PRO A 2 45.61 17.91 -43.40
C PRO A 2 44.43 18.37 -42.53
N ARG A 3 43.24 18.49 -43.11
CA ARG A 3 41.99 18.81 -42.37
C ARG A 3 41.40 17.53 -41.76
N ARG A 4 40.85 17.72 -40.56
CA ARG A 4 40.39 16.73 -39.58
C ARG A 4 39.17 15.93 -40.07
N GLY A 5 39.20 14.63 -39.79
CA GLY A 5 38.16 13.86 -39.11
C GLY A 5 36.73 13.95 -39.65
N SER A 6 36.35 12.94 -40.42
CA SER A 6 34.98 12.50 -40.62
C SER A 6 34.34 12.06 -39.30
N THR A 7 33.28 12.76 -38.86
CA THR A 7 32.37 12.29 -37.82
C THR A 7 31.11 11.75 -38.50
N GLU A 8 30.97 10.44 -38.53
CA GLU A 8 29.73 9.77 -38.93
C GLU A 8 28.61 10.09 -37.90
N PRO A 9 27.38 10.38 -38.33
CA PRO A 9 26.27 10.54 -37.40
C PRO A 9 25.86 9.16 -36.86
N VAL A 10 25.87 9.00 -35.54
CA VAL A 10 25.25 7.87 -34.86
C VAL A 10 23.75 7.86 -35.19
N GLU A 11 23.33 6.93 -36.04
CA GLU A 11 21.93 6.64 -36.32
C GLU A 11 21.24 6.20 -35.04
N ARG A 12 20.24 6.99 -34.62
CA ARG A 12 19.32 6.63 -33.53
C ARG A 12 18.34 5.59 -34.09
N PRO A 13 18.04 4.50 -33.37
CA PRO A 13 17.03 3.55 -33.81
C PRO A 13 15.67 4.28 -33.95
N PRO A 14 14.84 3.90 -34.94
CA PRO A 14 13.59 4.59 -35.22
C PRO A 14 12.72 4.56 -33.97
N HIS A 15 12.26 5.75 -33.55
CA HIS A 15 11.20 5.88 -32.57
C HIS A 15 10.04 4.99 -33.06
N ARG A 16 9.71 3.96 -32.28
CA ARG A 16 8.46 3.23 -32.49
C ARG A 16 7.36 4.22 -32.14
N SER A 17 6.78 4.78 -33.19
CA SER A 17 5.55 5.54 -33.20
C SER A 17 4.56 4.88 -32.23
N SER A 18 4.32 5.53 -31.10
CA SER A 18 3.27 5.15 -30.17
C SER A 18 1.96 5.07 -30.97
N PRO A 19 1.21 3.96 -30.91
CA PRO A 19 -0.09 3.95 -31.54
C PRO A 19 -0.93 5.04 -30.88
N ARG A 20 -1.45 5.96 -31.69
CA ARG A 20 -2.51 6.89 -31.30
C ARG A 20 -3.74 6.05 -30.95
N LEU A 21 -3.83 5.57 -29.73
CA LEU A 21 -4.96 4.78 -29.26
C LEU A 21 -5.34 5.17 -27.83
N TRP A 22 -5.66 6.46 -27.63
CA TRP A 22 -6.61 6.85 -26.60
C TRP A 22 -7.78 7.56 -27.27
N SER A 23 -8.63 6.76 -27.90
CA SER A 23 -10.00 7.16 -28.18
C SER A 23 -10.86 6.59 -27.06
N ARG A 24 -11.33 7.46 -26.17
CA ARG A 24 -12.28 7.16 -25.10
C ARG A 24 -13.52 6.51 -25.74
N PRO A 25 -13.92 5.27 -25.39
CA PRO A 25 -15.25 4.81 -25.74
C PRO A 25 -16.27 5.62 -24.93
N SER A 26 -17.03 6.45 -25.63
CA SER A 26 -18.12 7.26 -25.09
C SER A 26 -19.40 6.43 -25.00
N THR A 27 -19.44 5.38 -24.17
CA THR A 27 -20.69 4.64 -23.94
C THR A 27 -20.65 3.77 -22.67
N GLY A 28 -21.22 4.31 -21.59
CA GLY A 28 -22.30 3.65 -20.85
C GLY A 28 -22.03 2.46 -19.92
N LEU A 29 -20.85 1.83 -19.91
CA LEU A 29 -20.49 0.87 -18.85
C LEU A 29 -19.24 1.39 -18.16
N GLY A 30 -19.45 1.89 -16.94
CA GLY A 30 -18.39 2.44 -16.10
C GLY A 30 -17.25 1.45 -15.92
N TRP A 31 -16.06 1.98 -15.69
CA TRP A 31 -14.95 1.25 -15.07
C TRP A 31 -15.53 0.22 -14.08
N PRO A 32 -15.14 -1.06 -14.12
CA PRO A 32 -15.56 -1.97 -13.05
C PRO A 32 -15.26 -1.25 -11.73
N PRO A 33 -16.24 -1.15 -10.80
CA PRO A 33 -15.94 -0.56 -9.51
C PRO A 33 -14.70 -1.27 -9.00
N MET A 34 -13.69 -0.51 -8.58
CA MET A 34 -12.59 -1.05 -7.80
C MET A 34 -13.20 -1.56 -6.50
N VAL A 35 -13.81 -2.74 -6.53
CA VAL A 35 -14.27 -3.45 -5.35
C VAL A 35 -12.99 -3.92 -4.68
N SER A 36 -12.54 -3.15 -3.69
CA SER A 36 -11.48 -3.61 -2.80
C SER A 36 -12.07 -4.79 -2.02
N ILE A 37 -11.75 -6.01 -2.44
CA ILE A 37 -12.12 -7.23 -1.73
C ILE A 37 -11.38 -7.14 -0.39
N GLY A 38 -12.11 -7.06 0.72
CA GLY A 38 -11.50 -7.02 2.04
C GLY A 38 -10.50 -8.16 2.22
N ARG A 39 -9.31 -7.85 2.73
CA ARG A 39 -8.23 -8.81 3.02
C ARG A 39 -8.36 -9.32 4.45
N SER A 40 -8.06 -10.60 4.66
CA SER A 40 -8.06 -11.15 6.02
C SER A 40 -6.80 -10.71 6.77
N VAL A 41 -6.95 -10.47 8.07
CA VAL A 41 -5.83 -10.12 8.96
C VAL A 41 -4.78 -11.23 9.00
N ALA A 42 -5.18 -12.51 8.93
CA ALA A 42 -4.26 -13.65 8.87
C ALA A 42 -3.37 -13.65 7.61
N ASP A 43 -3.93 -13.33 6.45
CA ASP A 43 -3.16 -13.24 5.21
C ASP A 43 -2.16 -12.09 5.28
N LEU A 44 -2.59 -10.95 5.83
CA LEU A 44 -1.76 -9.77 6.02
C LEU A 44 -0.61 -10.04 6.99
N ALA A 45 -0.86 -10.71 8.11
CA ALA A 45 0.17 -11.08 9.07
C ALA A 45 1.20 -12.03 8.46
N SER A 46 0.74 -13.05 7.73
CA SER A 46 1.62 -14.01 7.05
C SER A 46 2.55 -13.36 6.03
N LEU A 47 2.09 -12.30 5.35
CA LEU A 47 2.88 -11.55 4.37
C LEU A 47 4.09 -10.84 5.00
N VAL A 48 3.92 -10.31 6.21
CA VAL A 48 4.97 -9.54 6.91
C VAL A 48 5.71 -10.36 7.97
N GLY A 49 5.41 -11.66 8.08
CA GLY A 49 5.98 -12.53 9.11
C GLY A 49 5.53 -12.15 10.53
N GLY A 50 4.33 -11.60 10.65
CA GLY A 50 3.73 -11.22 11.92
C GLY A 50 2.87 -12.31 12.55
N GLU A 51 2.61 -12.17 13.84
CA GLU A 51 1.72 -13.03 14.63
C GLU A 51 0.36 -12.36 14.80
N VAL A 52 -0.74 -13.14 14.74
CA VAL A 52 -2.09 -12.61 14.96
C VAL A 52 -2.55 -12.93 16.37
N LEU A 53 -2.90 -11.90 17.13
CA LEU A 53 -3.63 -12.03 18.38
C LEU A 53 -5.11 -11.78 18.15
N GLY A 54 -5.94 -12.80 18.42
CA GLY A 54 -7.40 -12.74 18.23
C GLY A 54 -7.89 -13.41 16.94
N SER A 55 -8.96 -12.88 16.35
CA SER A 55 -9.61 -13.49 15.18
C SER A 55 -8.93 -13.09 13.86
N GLY A 56 -8.04 -13.93 13.34
CA GLY A 56 -7.40 -13.70 12.04
C GLY A 56 -8.35 -13.68 10.82
N ARG A 57 -9.63 -14.01 11.01
CA ARG A 57 -10.67 -13.96 9.96
C ARG A 57 -11.27 -12.56 9.76
N THR A 58 -10.93 -11.61 10.63
CA THR A 58 -11.35 -10.21 10.49
C THR A 58 -10.88 -9.66 9.14
N LEU A 59 -11.78 -8.98 8.45
CA LEU A 59 -11.51 -8.39 7.14
C LEU A 59 -11.22 -6.89 7.28
N VAL A 60 -10.23 -6.42 6.52
CA VAL A 60 -9.89 -5.00 6.38
C VAL A 60 -9.84 -4.62 4.90
N SER A 61 -10.39 -3.47 4.58
CA SER A 61 -10.45 -2.90 3.22
C SER A 61 -9.61 -1.64 3.06
N GLY A 62 -9.08 -1.10 4.16
CA GLY A 62 -8.20 0.05 4.16
C GLY A 62 -7.07 -0.10 5.18
N ILE A 63 -6.08 0.78 5.09
CA ILE A 63 -4.94 0.83 6.01
C ILE A 63 -4.52 2.27 6.25
N THR A 64 -4.15 2.61 7.48
CA THR A 64 -3.64 3.94 7.84
C THR A 64 -2.65 3.86 8.98
N HIS A 65 -1.76 4.84 9.09
CA HIS A 65 -0.91 5.06 10.27
C HIS A 65 -1.30 6.36 11.02
N ASP A 66 -2.26 7.12 10.50
CA ASP A 66 -2.82 8.30 11.15
C ASP A 66 -4.14 7.89 11.81
N SER A 67 -4.18 7.93 13.15
CA SER A 67 -5.34 7.52 13.95
C SER A 67 -6.58 8.38 13.64
N ARG A 68 -6.39 9.61 13.15
CA ARG A 68 -7.49 10.50 12.73
C ARG A 68 -8.20 10.02 11.46
N GLN A 69 -7.57 9.13 10.71
CA GLN A 69 -8.12 8.50 9.50
C GLN A 69 -8.49 7.04 9.75
N ALA A 70 -8.39 6.55 10.99
CA ALA A 70 -8.85 5.22 11.36
C ALA A 70 -10.39 5.15 11.32
N GLY A 71 -10.92 3.94 11.23
CA GLY A 71 -12.35 3.73 11.15
C GLY A 71 -12.74 2.29 10.81
N PRO A 72 -14.05 2.05 10.58
CA PRO A 72 -14.56 0.74 10.24
C PRO A 72 -13.86 0.14 9.01
N GLY A 73 -13.39 -1.09 9.12
CA GLY A 73 -12.70 -1.80 8.04
C GLY A 73 -11.28 -1.30 7.73
N VAL A 74 -10.73 -0.38 8.52
CA VAL A 74 -9.36 0.13 8.34
C VAL A 74 -8.41 -0.51 9.34
N LEU A 75 -7.32 -1.09 8.87
CA LEU A 75 -6.19 -1.53 9.70
C LEU A 75 -5.37 -0.31 10.13
N PHE A 76 -5.23 -0.08 11.43
CA PHE A 76 -4.33 0.96 11.95
C PHE A 76 -2.92 0.38 12.16
N VAL A 77 -1.88 1.08 11.70
CA VAL A 77 -0.48 0.69 11.89
C VAL A 77 0.21 1.65 12.84
N ALA A 78 0.59 1.16 14.02
CA ALA A 78 1.25 1.93 15.06
C ALA A 78 2.73 2.12 14.71
N ILE A 79 3.06 3.17 13.95
CA ILE A 79 4.43 3.48 13.57
C ILE A 79 5.12 4.29 14.67
N GLU A 80 6.22 3.78 15.21
CA GLU A 80 7.10 4.57 16.07
C GLU A 80 7.76 5.69 15.23
N GLY A 81 7.40 6.94 15.51
CA GLY A 81 7.96 8.12 14.88
C GLY A 81 9.19 8.64 15.61
N ALA A 82 9.94 9.55 14.98
CA ALA A 82 11.07 10.21 15.63
C ALA A 82 10.66 11.12 16.80
N THR A 83 9.39 11.56 16.81
CA THR A 83 8.86 12.55 17.76
C THR A 83 7.75 12.00 18.66
N ALA A 84 7.13 10.88 18.29
CA ALA A 84 6.00 10.30 19.01
C ALA A 84 5.90 8.80 18.72
N ASP A 85 5.49 8.03 19.73
CA ASP A 85 5.21 6.61 19.61
C ASP A 85 3.79 6.38 19.07
N GLY A 86 3.70 5.71 17.92
CA GLY A 86 2.43 5.36 17.28
C GLY A 86 1.52 4.47 18.12
N HIS A 87 2.07 3.70 19.05
CA HIS A 87 1.30 2.79 19.92
C HIS A 87 0.39 3.55 20.88
N SER A 88 0.77 4.78 21.24
CA SER A 88 -0.05 5.66 22.08
C SER A 88 -1.39 6.03 21.43
N PHE A 89 -1.51 5.89 20.10
CA PHE A 89 -2.74 6.21 19.35
C PHE A 89 -3.62 4.99 19.04
N VAL A 90 -3.23 3.79 19.50
CA VAL A 90 -4.05 2.57 19.37
C VAL A 90 -5.44 2.75 20.00
N PRO A 91 -5.59 3.33 21.22
CA PRO A 91 -6.91 3.56 21.81
C PRO A 91 -7.81 4.44 20.94
N ASP A 92 -7.25 5.48 20.30
CA ASP A 92 -8.00 6.38 19.42
C ASP A 92 -8.47 5.65 18.16
N ALA A 93 -7.62 4.82 17.57
CA ALA A 93 -7.97 4.02 16.38
C ALA A 93 -9.08 2.99 16.68
N VAL A 94 -9.02 2.35 17.86
CA VAL A 94 -10.06 1.43 18.32
C VAL A 94 -11.37 2.19 18.57
N ALA A 95 -11.30 3.36 19.22
CA ALA A 95 -12.48 4.20 19.46
C ALA A 95 -13.13 4.68 18.15
N ALA A 96 -12.34 4.91 17.10
CA ALA A 96 -12.83 5.21 15.75
C ALA A 96 -13.50 4.00 15.05
N GLY A 97 -13.37 2.79 15.60
CA GLY A 97 -13.97 1.56 15.08
C GLY A 97 -13.05 0.73 14.18
N SER A 98 -11.73 0.91 14.29
CA SER A 98 -10.76 0.05 13.62
C SER A 98 -10.89 -1.39 14.13
N PRO A 99 -11.13 -2.38 13.26
CA PRO A 99 -11.32 -3.77 13.70
C PRO A 99 -10.01 -4.52 13.96
N ALA A 100 -8.87 -3.94 13.56
CA ALA A 100 -7.56 -4.53 13.76
C ALA A 100 -6.45 -3.46 13.81
N VAL A 101 -5.40 -3.72 14.58
CA VAL A 101 -4.21 -2.88 14.69
C VAL A 101 -2.95 -3.68 14.40
N CYS A 102 -1.91 -3.02 13.87
CA CYS A 102 -0.58 -3.58 13.65
C CYS A 102 0.40 -2.87 14.56
N VAL A 103 1.08 -3.63 15.42
CA VAL A 103 1.88 -3.14 16.56
C VAL A 103 3.18 -3.94 16.68
N GLU A 104 4.18 -3.36 17.33
CA GLU A 104 5.45 -4.04 17.61
C GLU A 104 5.43 -4.83 18.94
N HIS A 105 4.53 -4.46 19.84
CA HIS A 105 4.29 -5.13 21.11
C HIS A 105 2.79 -5.20 21.42
N PRO A 106 2.32 -6.19 22.22
CA PRO A 106 0.91 -6.32 22.55
C PRO A 106 0.39 -5.07 23.27
N THR A 107 -0.85 -4.66 22.99
CA THR A 107 -1.44 -3.44 23.54
C THR A 107 -2.73 -3.65 24.34
N ASP A 108 -3.23 -4.88 24.45
CA ASP A 108 -4.52 -5.22 25.07
C ASP A 108 -5.68 -4.34 24.56
N SER A 109 -5.63 -4.01 23.27
CA SER A 109 -6.51 -3.03 22.63
C SER A 109 -7.97 -3.50 22.51
N GLY A 110 -8.25 -4.78 22.78
CA GLY A 110 -9.57 -5.40 22.67
C GLY A 110 -10.01 -5.69 21.22
N VAL A 111 -9.17 -5.36 20.23
CA VAL A 111 -9.37 -5.70 18.81
C VAL A 111 -8.30 -6.70 18.36
N VAL A 112 -8.34 -7.11 17.09
CA VAL A 112 -7.34 -8.04 16.56
C VAL A 112 -6.00 -7.33 16.40
N GLU A 113 -4.91 -7.90 16.92
CA GLU A 113 -3.57 -7.32 16.81
C GLU A 113 -2.71 -8.14 15.84
N ILE A 114 -1.99 -7.45 14.97
CA ILE A 114 -0.90 -8.02 14.17
C ILE A 114 0.41 -7.58 14.81
N LEU A 115 1.10 -8.52 15.44
CA LEU A 115 2.42 -8.31 16.01
C LEU A 115 3.49 -8.46 14.94
N VAL A 116 4.29 -7.43 14.74
CA VAL A 116 5.40 -7.44 13.79
C VAL A 116 6.69 -6.97 14.46
N ALA A 117 7.84 -7.41 13.96
CA ALA A 117 9.12 -6.93 14.48
C ALA A 117 9.40 -5.45 14.15
N ASN A 118 8.80 -4.92 13.08
CA ASN A 118 8.93 -3.52 12.69
C ASN A 118 7.68 -3.02 11.92
N THR A 119 6.92 -2.08 12.49
CA THR A 119 5.68 -1.59 11.87
C THR A 119 5.95 -0.69 10.67
N ARG A 120 7.03 0.11 10.70
CA ARG A 120 7.44 0.97 9.57
C ARG A 120 7.77 0.17 8.32
N ALA A 121 8.53 -0.92 8.46
CA ALA A 121 8.87 -1.81 7.36
C ALA A 121 7.65 -2.59 6.84
N SER A 122 6.71 -2.90 7.73
CA SER A 122 5.49 -3.64 7.41
C SER A 122 4.43 -2.80 6.69
N LEU A 123 4.37 -1.48 6.92
CA LEU A 123 3.35 -0.61 6.34
C LEU A 123 3.26 -0.71 4.80
N GLY A 124 4.39 -0.67 4.10
CA GLY A 124 4.43 -0.70 2.64
C GLY A 124 3.84 -1.99 2.03
N PRO A 125 4.36 -3.17 2.40
CA PRO A 125 3.81 -4.46 1.98
C PRO A 125 2.33 -4.65 2.34
N LEU A 126 1.93 -4.26 3.55
CA LEU A 126 0.53 -4.34 3.99
C LEU A 126 -0.38 -3.45 3.14
N ALA A 127 0.02 -2.20 2.91
CA ALA A 127 -0.74 -1.27 2.08
C ALA A 127 -0.88 -1.78 0.64
N ALA A 128 0.21 -2.29 0.08
CA ALA A 128 0.18 -2.89 -1.24
C ALA A 128 -0.79 -4.08 -1.29
N ALA A 129 -0.79 -4.97 -0.30
CA ALA A 129 -1.68 -6.13 -0.27
C ALA A 129 -3.16 -5.77 -0.06
N VAL A 130 -3.45 -4.80 0.82
CA VAL A 130 -4.80 -4.27 1.08
C VAL A 130 -5.40 -3.66 -0.19
N TYR A 131 -4.60 -2.98 -1.01
CA TYR A 131 -5.03 -2.36 -2.27
C TYR A 131 -4.74 -3.19 -3.52
N ASP A 132 -4.44 -4.48 -3.37
CA ASP A 132 -4.21 -5.43 -4.48
C ASP A 132 -3.07 -5.05 -5.45
N TYR A 133 -1.96 -4.55 -4.90
CA TYR A 133 -0.72 -4.24 -5.61
C TYR A 133 -0.91 -3.33 -6.84
N PRO A 134 -1.38 -2.08 -6.66
CA PRO A 134 -1.72 -1.18 -7.77
C PRO A 134 -0.52 -0.88 -8.68
N SER A 135 0.70 -0.98 -8.14
CA SER A 135 1.95 -0.81 -8.88
C SER A 135 2.18 -1.86 -9.98
N ARG A 136 1.47 -3.00 -9.96
CA ARG A 136 1.59 -4.05 -10.98
C ARG A 136 0.78 -3.76 -12.24
N THR A 137 -0.15 -2.80 -12.17
CA THR A 137 -1.07 -2.46 -13.25
C THR A 137 -0.87 -1.04 -13.77
N MET A 138 0.19 -0.36 -13.35
CA MET A 138 0.49 1.03 -13.73
C MET A 138 1.96 1.19 -14.12
N ASP A 139 2.23 2.05 -15.10
CA ASP A 139 3.59 2.50 -15.40
C ASP A 139 4.04 3.51 -14.34
N ILE A 140 5.07 3.17 -13.56
CA ILE A 140 5.61 4.00 -12.47
C ILE A 140 6.90 4.68 -12.93
N VAL A 141 7.02 5.99 -12.67
CA VAL A 141 8.26 6.76 -12.85
C VAL A 141 8.68 7.35 -11.50
N GLY A 142 9.87 7.00 -11.03
CA GLY A 142 10.52 7.64 -9.88
C GLY A 142 11.46 8.75 -10.35
N VAL A 143 11.43 9.89 -9.67
CA VAL A 143 12.25 11.08 -9.98
C VAL A 143 13.23 11.32 -8.83
#